data_AF-A0A662L3Q5-F1
#
_entry.id   AF-A0A662L3Q5-F1
#
_cell.length_a   1.000
_cell.length_b   1.000
_cell.length_c   1.000
_cell.angle_alpha   90.00
_cell.angle_beta   90.00
_cell.angle_gamma   90.00
#
_symmetry.space_group_name_H-M   'P 1'
#
loop_
_entity.id
_entity.type
_entity.pdbx_description
1 polymer ?
#
loop_
_entity_poly.entity_id
_entity_poly.type
_entity_poly.pdbx_seq_one_letter_code
_entity_poly.pdbx_strand_id
1 'polypeptide(L)'
;MRKIIAFAIASFFVLSALGTFVFSYDGKDNIDFHGVGNVYEKGSGSKTFQNGELNYRQYNDNDVKKIIPDVKKLNILPKMFDMHIYTKCGDVEKNTSIIYGLLFPIDVDDNSNTGENGKDIKVRFLILPYLSQKNFGWVLSFSIVMDVERLGNEIKDEDFEIYAYFHLSLEDYGYGDHEFCIGYSSPEGKRLPRNEILLLTIYPYLMYDKNPDFILQNTPVFDGEESDMDVMARYSGNFGGNTFDHNVAISYQPAIPSTIKFTPDFSISKINTSISRTADKDTTLTLKYNGKTNDEEMGVALTIDKIPREMTFSILYNIFGPSGENGMIDYESSSEFNVTLTVEVSKIGLMGTMRLEYLPRHFAAEWSGRVYGGYINVSVNSQLTKFIICDDIDNPSVYFSISNITNSANFSWGMDQGGYIELRSGHEGPKTDFYRILGSMRVEMISEMKTDYLFLSWNIDREGYVTLDTNGNWLNEFSFNFTIDSNVGLLIGASFLKADNFRAEWVTWPPNFQLSGDINFIGNIVFSVMLGGAWYPIL
;
A
#
# COMPACT_ATOMS: atom_id res chain seq x y z
N MET A 1 -0.41 3.76 -33.21
CA MET A 1 -0.73 2.50 -33.93
C MET A 1 0.51 1.75 -34.43
N ARG A 2 1.40 2.32 -35.26
CA ARG A 2 2.62 1.62 -35.72
C ARG A 2 3.55 1.14 -34.60
N LYS A 3 3.77 1.94 -33.54
CA LYS A 3 4.55 1.54 -32.36
C LYS A 3 3.87 0.45 -31.50
N ILE A 4 2.53 0.43 -31.48
CA ILE A 4 1.71 -0.56 -30.74
C ILE A 4 1.78 -1.92 -31.41
N ILE A 5 1.69 -1.92 -32.75
CA ILE A 5 1.87 -3.12 -33.56
C ILE A 5 3.30 -3.63 -33.38
N ALA A 6 4.32 -2.76 -33.39
CA ALA A 6 5.71 -3.17 -33.15
C ALA A 6 5.92 -3.77 -31.75
N PHE A 7 5.32 -3.19 -30.70
CA PHE A 7 5.40 -3.70 -29.32
C PHE A 7 4.65 -5.02 -29.15
N ALA A 8 3.40 -5.10 -29.61
CA ALA A 8 2.65 -6.35 -29.60
C ALA A 8 3.36 -7.44 -30.41
N ILE A 9 3.87 -7.11 -31.61
CA ILE A 9 4.68 -8.03 -32.42
C ILE A 9 5.94 -8.46 -31.66
N ALA A 10 6.69 -7.55 -31.02
CA ALA A 10 7.87 -7.90 -30.24
C ALA A 10 7.54 -8.85 -29.07
N SER A 11 6.52 -8.52 -28.27
CA SER A 11 6.07 -9.37 -27.15
C SER A 11 5.54 -10.74 -27.62
N PHE A 12 4.79 -10.79 -28.74
CA PHE A 12 4.30 -12.04 -29.33
C PHE A 12 5.42 -12.88 -29.97
N PHE A 13 6.39 -12.26 -30.67
CA PHE A 13 7.53 -12.96 -31.27
C PHE A 13 8.41 -13.60 -30.20
N VAL A 14 8.63 -12.92 -29.07
CA VAL A 14 9.41 -13.43 -27.93
C VAL A 14 8.80 -14.70 -27.34
N LEU A 15 7.48 -14.80 -27.26
CA LEU A 15 6.80 -16.00 -26.76
C LEU A 15 6.71 -17.14 -27.76
N SER A 16 6.58 -16.82 -29.04
CA SER A 16 6.74 -17.83 -30.09
C SER A 16 8.16 -18.38 -30.13
N ALA A 17 9.17 -17.56 -29.85
CA ALA A 17 10.56 -18.00 -29.68
C ALA A 17 10.70 -18.95 -28.47
N LEU A 18 10.23 -18.56 -27.29
CA LEU A 18 10.28 -19.38 -26.07
C LEU A 18 9.55 -20.72 -26.20
N GLY A 19 8.48 -20.80 -27.01
CA GLY A 19 7.74 -22.04 -27.27
C GLY A 19 8.27 -22.93 -28.40
N THR A 20 9.20 -22.45 -29.26
CA THR A 20 9.57 -23.15 -30.52
C THR A 20 11.06 -23.51 -30.64
N PHE A 21 11.89 -23.21 -29.64
CA PHE A 21 13.31 -23.56 -29.75
C PHE A 21 13.64 -24.93 -29.14
N VAL A 22 13.87 -25.90 -30.04
CA VAL A 22 14.76 -27.03 -29.76
C VAL A 22 16.19 -26.49 -29.80
N PHE A 23 16.79 -26.21 -28.64
CA PHE A 23 18.19 -25.82 -28.53
C PHE A 23 19.09 -26.99 -28.13
N SER A 24 20.23 -27.09 -28.80
CA SER A 24 21.37 -27.93 -28.41
C SER A 24 22.17 -27.18 -27.33
N TYR A 25 22.13 -27.67 -26.10
CA TYR A 25 22.91 -27.15 -24.96
C TYR A 25 24.34 -27.71 -25.01
N ASP A 26 25.38 -26.86 -25.09
CA ASP A 26 26.79 -27.29 -25.15
C ASP A 26 27.53 -27.24 -23.79
N GLY A 27 26.86 -26.84 -22.71
CA GLY A 27 27.44 -26.87 -21.36
C GLY A 27 28.46 -25.76 -21.06
N LYS A 28 28.44 -24.61 -21.75
CA LYS A 28 29.37 -23.48 -21.49
C LYS A 28 28.72 -22.10 -21.29
N ASP A 29 27.48 -22.03 -20.79
CA ASP A 29 26.80 -20.77 -20.44
C ASP A 29 26.83 -19.67 -21.51
N ASN A 30 26.91 -20.05 -22.79
CA ASN A 30 26.75 -19.15 -23.92
C ASN A 30 25.60 -19.66 -24.80
N ILE A 31 24.58 -18.81 -24.99
CA ILE A 31 23.53 -19.06 -25.97
C ILE A 31 24.05 -18.58 -27.33
N ASP A 32 24.48 -19.50 -28.17
CA ASP A 32 24.87 -19.20 -29.55
C ASP A 32 23.67 -19.38 -30.49
N PHE A 33 23.13 -18.27 -31.01
CA PHE A 33 21.97 -18.25 -31.90
C PHE A 33 22.35 -18.58 -33.34
N HIS A 34 22.89 -19.77 -33.60
CA HIS A 34 23.08 -20.26 -34.96
C HIS A 34 21.78 -20.86 -35.50
N GLY A 35 20.95 -20.05 -36.16
CA GLY A 35 19.81 -20.60 -36.91
C GLY A 35 18.63 -19.69 -37.24
N VAL A 36 18.76 -18.35 -37.21
CA VAL A 36 17.64 -17.49 -37.62
C VAL A 36 17.47 -17.55 -39.15
N GLY A 37 16.55 -18.40 -39.60
CA GLY A 37 16.05 -18.40 -40.98
C GLY A 37 15.37 -17.07 -41.29
N ASN A 38 15.81 -16.42 -42.36
CA ASN A 38 15.29 -15.14 -42.83
C ASN A 38 13.77 -15.21 -43.08
N VAL A 39 12.98 -14.42 -42.36
CA VAL A 39 11.56 -14.21 -42.68
C VAL A 39 11.42 -12.86 -43.36
N TYR A 40 11.06 -12.87 -44.65
CA TYR A 40 10.78 -11.68 -45.44
C TYR A 40 9.27 -11.37 -45.40
N GLU A 41 8.89 -10.13 -45.12
CA GLU A 41 7.51 -9.68 -45.28
C GLU A 41 7.18 -9.53 -46.78
N LYS A 42 6.18 -10.27 -47.27
CA LYS A 42 5.73 -10.19 -48.66
C LYS A 42 4.77 -8.99 -48.80
N GLY A 43 5.25 -7.91 -49.42
CA GLY A 43 4.43 -6.74 -49.74
C GLY A 43 3.21 -7.08 -50.59
N SER A 44 2.05 -6.55 -50.21
CA SER A 44 0.77 -6.66 -50.91
C SER A 44 0.80 -5.96 -52.27
N GLY A 45 0.76 -6.74 -53.36
CA GLY A 45 0.60 -6.21 -54.72
C GLY A 45 -0.87 -5.96 -55.09
N SER A 46 -1.16 -4.78 -55.66
CA SER A 46 -2.47 -4.43 -56.21
C SER A 46 -2.82 -5.26 -57.45
N LYS A 47 -4.04 -5.78 -57.53
CA LYS A 47 -4.59 -6.43 -58.73
C LYS A 47 -5.41 -5.43 -59.53
N THR A 48 -5.12 -5.31 -60.83
CA THR A 48 -6.01 -4.65 -61.80
C THR A 48 -6.40 -5.64 -62.90
N PHE A 49 -7.70 -5.75 -63.12
CA PHE A 49 -8.33 -6.55 -64.17
C PHE A 49 -8.64 -5.64 -65.37
N GLN A 50 -8.22 -6.01 -66.57
CA GLN A 50 -8.82 -5.53 -67.81
C GLN A 50 -8.95 -6.66 -68.83
N ASN A 51 -10.15 -6.78 -69.39
CA ASN A 51 -10.53 -7.59 -70.55
C ASN A 51 -10.13 -9.08 -70.52
N GLY A 52 -10.63 -9.82 -69.52
CA GLY A 52 -10.98 -11.24 -69.69
C GLY A 52 -9.85 -12.26 -69.89
N GLU A 53 -8.58 -11.89 -69.94
CA GLU A 53 -7.45 -12.83 -70.07
C GLU A 53 -6.34 -12.58 -69.02
N LEU A 54 -5.90 -13.67 -68.38
CA LEU A 54 -4.75 -13.72 -67.48
C LEU A 54 -3.45 -13.71 -68.32
N ASN A 55 -2.85 -12.54 -68.51
CA ASN A 55 -1.55 -12.41 -69.15
C ASN A 55 -0.41 -12.44 -68.12
N TYR A 56 0.40 -13.50 -68.12
CA TYR A 56 1.67 -13.55 -67.40
C TYR A 56 2.75 -12.80 -68.20
N ARG A 57 3.18 -11.62 -67.74
CA ARG A 57 4.45 -11.04 -68.21
C ARG A 57 5.61 -11.70 -67.46
N GLN A 58 6.39 -12.52 -68.16
CA GLN A 58 7.76 -12.82 -67.75
C GLN A 58 8.61 -11.55 -67.93
N TYR A 59 9.15 -11.03 -66.84
CA TYR A 59 10.20 -10.02 -66.89
C TYR A 59 11.57 -10.73 -66.94
N ASN A 60 12.39 -10.35 -67.91
CA ASN A 60 13.78 -10.78 -68.03
C ASN A 60 14.62 -10.19 -66.87
N ASP A 61 15.49 -11.02 -66.31
CA ASP A 61 16.16 -10.87 -65.01
C ASP A 61 17.32 -9.84 -64.97
N ASN A 62 17.49 -8.96 -65.97
CA ASN A 62 18.75 -8.21 -66.12
C ASN A 62 18.68 -6.68 -65.97
N ASP A 63 17.54 -6.06 -65.62
CA ASP A 63 17.45 -4.59 -65.54
C ASP A 63 16.65 -4.06 -64.33
N VAL A 64 16.96 -4.53 -63.13
CA VAL A 64 16.55 -3.83 -61.90
C VAL A 64 17.77 -3.45 -61.10
N LYS A 65 18.12 -2.16 -61.12
CA LYS A 65 18.93 -1.52 -60.07
C LYS A 65 18.33 -1.95 -58.74
N LYS A 66 19.06 -2.78 -58.01
CA LYS A 66 18.73 -3.25 -56.67
C LYS A 66 18.72 -2.03 -55.74
N ILE A 67 17.59 -1.32 -55.67
CA ILE A 67 17.30 -0.43 -54.56
C ILE A 67 17.05 -1.37 -53.40
N ILE A 68 18.12 -1.74 -52.71
CA ILE A 68 18.05 -2.40 -51.42
C ILE A 68 17.42 -1.35 -50.50
N PRO A 69 16.19 -1.55 -50.00
CA PRO A 69 15.68 -0.70 -48.95
C PRO A 69 16.65 -0.86 -47.78
N ASP A 70 17.05 0.25 -47.17
CA ASP A 70 17.89 0.26 -45.98
C ASP A 70 17.06 -0.31 -44.81
N VAL A 71 16.91 -1.64 -44.76
CA VAL A 71 16.22 -2.34 -43.69
C VAL A 71 17.22 -2.45 -42.54
N LYS A 72 17.09 -1.57 -41.55
CA LYS A 72 17.78 -1.70 -40.27
C LYS A 72 17.54 -3.11 -39.75
N LYS A 73 18.60 -3.90 -39.67
CA LYS A 73 18.62 -5.22 -39.01
C LYS A 73 18.08 -5.02 -37.58
N LEU A 74 16.92 -5.60 -37.26
CA LEU A 74 16.50 -5.74 -35.87
C LEU A 74 17.38 -6.83 -35.22
N ASN A 75 18.57 -6.45 -34.71
CA ASN A 75 19.31 -7.25 -33.72
C ASN A 75 18.61 -7.10 -32.36
N ILE A 76 17.38 -7.61 -32.30
CA ILE A 76 16.33 -7.44 -31.29
C ILE A 76 16.68 -7.89 -29.85
N LEU A 77 17.10 -9.16 -29.77
CA LEU A 77 16.67 -10.01 -28.66
C LEU A 77 17.58 -10.09 -27.42
N PRO A 78 18.92 -10.11 -27.49
CA PRO A 78 19.74 -10.38 -26.29
C PRO A 78 19.84 -9.23 -25.29
N LYS A 79 19.48 -7.99 -25.68
CA LYS A 79 19.62 -6.80 -24.82
C LYS A 79 18.32 -6.34 -24.16
N MET A 80 17.17 -6.80 -24.66
CA MET A 80 15.87 -6.35 -24.14
C MET A 80 15.35 -7.17 -22.96
N PHE A 81 15.91 -8.35 -22.71
CA PHE A 81 15.35 -9.31 -21.77
C PHE A 81 16.43 -9.90 -20.87
N ASP A 82 16.15 -9.95 -19.58
CA ASP A 82 16.91 -10.72 -18.60
C ASP A 82 15.94 -11.44 -17.64
N MET A 83 16.19 -12.71 -17.37
CA MET A 83 15.27 -13.60 -16.65
C MET A 83 15.99 -14.65 -15.84
N HIS A 84 15.68 -14.71 -14.55
CA HIS A 84 16.23 -15.72 -13.64
C HIS A 84 15.21 -16.13 -12.58
N ILE A 85 15.42 -17.33 -12.04
CA ILE A 85 14.75 -17.85 -10.85
C ILE A 85 15.77 -17.79 -9.73
N TYR A 86 15.46 -17.01 -8.70
CA TYR A 86 16.19 -17.05 -7.45
C TYR A 86 15.58 -18.11 -6.54
N THR A 87 16.42 -18.87 -5.86
CA THR A 87 16.01 -19.76 -4.77
C THR A 87 16.95 -19.61 -3.59
N LYS A 88 16.39 -19.66 -2.39
CA LYS A 88 17.13 -19.83 -1.14
C LYS A 88 16.53 -21.00 -0.37
N CYS A 89 17.37 -21.91 0.10
CA CYS A 89 16.97 -23.04 0.96
C CYS A 89 17.99 -23.16 2.09
N GLY A 90 17.60 -22.79 3.30
CA GLY A 90 18.54 -22.60 4.42
C GLY A 90 19.66 -21.63 4.06
N ASP A 91 20.91 -22.10 4.09
CA ASP A 91 22.10 -21.31 3.75
C ASP A 91 22.48 -21.32 2.26
N VAL A 92 21.77 -22.10 1.43
CA VAL A 92 22.10 -22.27 0.00
C VAL A 92 21.27 -21.29 -0.84
N GLU A 93 21.95 -20.44 -1.60
CA GLU A 93 21.33 -19.46 -2.50
C GLU A 93 21.77 -19.70 -3.95
N LYS A 94 20.81 -19.70 -4.88
CA LYS A 94 21.06 -19.95 -6.31
C LYS A 94 20.29 -18.96 -7.19
N ASN A 95 20.97 -18.47 -8.22
CA ASN A 95 20.36 -17.73 -9.33
C ASN A 95 20.43 -18.59 -10.59
N THR A 96 19.29 -19.17 -10.96
CA THR A 96 19.18 -20.09 -12.09
C THR A 96 18.60 -19.34 -13.29
N SER A 97 19.23 -19.41 -14.45
CA SER A 97 18.64 -18.88 -15.68
C SER A 97 17.25 -19.49 -15.91
N ILE A 98 16.25 -18.67 -16.28
CA ILE A 98 14.87 -19.15 -16.45
C ILE A 98 14.78 -20.31 -17.45
N ILE A 99 15.63 -20.31 -18.48
CA ILE A 99 15.67 -21.35 -19.51
C ILE A 99 16.10 -22.68 -18.89
N TYR A 100 17.13 -22.66 -18.04
CA TYR A 100 17.58 -23.85 -17.34
C TYR A 100 16.51 -24.36 -16.37
N GLY A 101 15.92 -23.48 -15.56
CA GLY A 101 14.88 -23.87 -14.59
C GLY A 101 13.58 -24.38 -15.22
N LEU A 102 13.27 -23.96 -16.45
CA LEU A 102 12.15 -24.50 -17.24
C LEU A 102 12.42 -25.89 -17.82
N LEU A 103 13.67 -26.16 -18.20
CA LEU A 103 14.08 -27.41 -18.86
C LEU A 103 14.46 -28.51 -17.87
N PHE A 104 15.01 -28.11 -16.72
CA PHE A 104 15.57 -29.02 -15.73
C PHE A 104 15.09 -28.65 -14.33
N PRO A 105 14.78 -29.65 -13.49
CA PRO A 105 14.64 -29.45 -12.06
C PRO A 105 15.86 -28.76 -11.45
N ILE A 106 15.64 -28.03 -10.37
CA ILE A 106 16.65 -27.25 -9.65
C ILE A 106 16.97 -28.01 -8.35
N ASP A 107 18.26 -28.24 -8.14
CA ASP A 107 18.82 -28.61 -6.84
C ASP A 107 18.89 -27.31 -6.03
N VAL A 108 18.27 -27.22 -4.87
CA VAL A 108 18.23 -26.00 -4.05
C VAL A 108 19.02 -26.12 -2.76
N ASP A 109 19.39 -27.32 -2.33
CA ASP A 109 20.07 -27.59 -1.05
C ASP A 109 21.51 -28.14 -1.20
N ASP A 110 22.00 -28.30 -2.43
CA ASP A 110 23.30 -28.90 -2.79
C ASP A 110 23.49 -30.34 -2.27
N ASN A 111 22.39 -31.07 -2.06
CA ASN A 111 22.43 -32.45 -1.57
C ASN A 111 21.98 -33.44 -2.66
N SER A 112 22.93 -34.22 -3.17
CA SER A 112 22.63 -35.25 -4.19
C SER A 112 21.67 -36.36 -3.74
N ASN A 113 21.35 -36.45 -2.44
CA ASN A 113 20.46 -37.48 -1.87
C ASN A 113 19.00 -37.03 -1.70
N THR A 114 18.69 -35.76 -1.99
CA THR A 114 17.35 -35.19 -1.83
C THR A 114 16.61 -35.11 -3.17
N GLY A 115 15.28 -35.06 -3.09
CA GLY A 115 14.42 -34.95 -4.26
C GLY A 115 14.57 -36.08 -5.29
N GLU A 116 14.39 -35.76 -6.58
CA GLU A 116 14.46 -36.72 -7.68
C GLU A 116 15.80 -36.59 -8.43
N ASN A 117 16.73 -37.53 -8.16
CA ASN A 117 18.10 -37.52 -8.69
C ASN A 117 18.93 -36.30 -8.24
N GLY A 118 18.82 -35.91 -6.96
CA GLY A 118 19.53 -34.76 -6.40
C GLY A 118 18.95 -33.42 -6.87
N LYS A 119 17.64 -33.39 -7.11
CA LYS A 119 16.90 -32.20 -7.58
C LYS A 119 15.63 -32.04 -6.78
N ASP A 120 15.43 -30.86 -6.20
CA ASP A 120 14.43 -30.67 -5.15
C ASP A 120 13.14 -30.05 -5.66
N ILE A 121 13.21 -29.19 -6.68
CA ILE A 121 12.05 -28.49 -7.22
C ILE A 121 12.01 -28.54 -8.73
N LYS A 122 10.80 -28.43 -9.27
CA LYS A 122 10.55 -28.22 -10.70
C LYS A 122 9.72 -26.96 -10.87
N VAL A 123 10.20 -26.06 -11.72
CA VAL A 123 9.53 -24.78 -11.97
C VAL A 123 9.00 -24.75 -13.39
N ARG A 124 7.73 -24.37 -13.55
CA ARG A 124 7.12 -24.07 -14.84
C ARG A 124 6.71 -22.60 -14.82
N PHE A 125 7.04 -21.91 -15.89
CA PHE A 125 6.87 -20.47 -15.96
C PHE A 125 6.33 -20.05 -17.32
N LEU A 126 5.38 -19.13 -17.32
CA LEU A 126 4.72 -18.65 -18.53
C LEU A 126 4.41 -17.16 -18.41
N ILE A 127 4.71 -16.39 -19.45
CA ILE A 127 4.28 -15.00 -19.59
C ILE A 127 3.27 -14.92 -20.74
N LEU A 128 2.11 -14.32 -20.50
CA LEU A 128 1.05 -14.16 -21.49
C LEU A 128 0.72 -12.68 -21.66
N PRO A 129 1.22 -12.01 -22.73
CA PRO A 129 0.76 -10.71 -23.14
C PRO A 129 -0.64 -10.87 -23.73
N TYR A 130 -1.56 -10.04 -23.28
CA TYR A 130 -2.93 -10.05 -23.72
C TYR A 130 -3.38 -8.64 -24.05
N LEU A 131 -3.76 -8.42 -25.31
CA LEU A 131 -4.29 -7.15 -25.76
C LEU A 131 -5.82 -7.19 -25.62
N SER A 132 -6.36 -6.35 -24.76
CA SER A 132 -7.79 -6.28 -24.47
C SER A 132 -8.36 -4.92 -24.85
N GLN A 133 -9.59 -4.90 -25.35
CA GLN A 133 -10.31 -3.65 -25.58
C GLN A 133 -11.07 -3.26 -24.31
N LYS A 134 -10.83 -2.04 -23.82
CA LYS A 134 -11.52 -1.39 -22.70
C LYS A 134 -12.26 -0.16 -23.20
N ASN A 135 -13.10 0.44 -22.35
CA ASN A 135 -13.93 1.59 -22.71
C ASN A 135 -13.13 2.80 -23.21
N PHE A 136 -11.88 2.95 -22.77
CA PHE A 136 -10.95 4.02 -23.15
C PHE A 136 -9.91 3.58 -24.20
N GLY A 137 -10.04 2.36 -24.76
CA GLY A 137 -9.21 1.86 -25.85
C GLY A 137 -8.48 0.55 -25.53
N TRP A 138 -7.41 0.27 -26.28
CA TRP A 138 -6.66 -0.99 -26.18
C TRP A 138 -5.67 -0.97 -25.03
N VAL A 139 -5.72 -1.97 -24.16
CA VAL A 139 -4.82 -2.15 -23.01
C VAL A 139 -4.06 -3.45 -23.19
N LEU A 140 -2.73 -3.39 -23.15
CA LEU A 140 -1.90 -4.57 -23.03
C LEU A 140 -1.73 -4.92 -21.55
N SER A 141 -1.97 -6.18 -21.20
CA SER A 141 -1.68 -6.75 -19.90
C SER A 141 -0.67 -7.90 -20.02
N PHE A 142 0.10 -8.13 -18.97
CA PHE A 142 1.00 -9.27 -18.85
C PHE A 142 0.50 -10.18 -17.74
N SER A 143 0.24 -11.45 -18.04
CA SER A 143 -0.07 -12.47 -17.02
C SER A 143 1.12 -13.38 -16.88
N ILE A 144 1.72 -13.39 -15.71
CA ILE A 144 2.89 -14.18 -15.36
C ILE A 144 2.40 -15.33 -14.47
N VAL A 145 2.57 -16.56 -14.92
CA VAL A 145 2.25 -17.77 -14.17
C VAL A 145 3.54 -18.45 -13.76
N MET A 146 3.65 -18.78 -12.49
CA MET A 146 4.74 -19.54 -11.91
C MET A 146 4.16 -20.74 -11.14
N ASP A 147 4.48 -21.95 -11.58
CA ASP A 147 4.06 -23.22 -10.98
C ASP A 147 5.31 -23.92 -10.43
N VAL A 148 5.36 -24.10 -9.12
CA VAL A 148 6.51 -24.68 -8.40
C VAL A 148 6.07 -25.97 -7.75
N GLU A 149 6.69 -27.07 -8.18
CA GLU A 149 6.45 -28.42 -7.69
C GLU A 149 7.65 -28.87 -6.87
N ARG A 150 7.45 -29.17 -5.59
CA ARG A 150 8.46 -29.80 -4.74
C ARG A 150 8.55 -31.29 -5.12
N LEU A 151 9.75 -31.80 -5.34
CA LEU A 151 9.99 -33.17 -5.83
C LEU A 151 10.16 -34.18 -4.69
N GLY A 152 10.79 -33.80 -3.58
CA GLY A 152 11.01 -34.65 -2.40
C GLY A 152 10.57 -34.00 -1.08
N ASN A 153 10.52 -34.77 0.01
CA ASN A 153 10.07 -34.28 1.33
C ASN A 153 11.19 -33.69 2.19
N GLU A 154 12.43 -33.75 1.73
CA GLU A 154 13.61 -33.42 2.51
C GLU A 154 13.68 -31.92 2.80
N ILE A 155 13.32 -31.08 1.83
CA ILE A 155 13.24 -29.62 2.00
C ILE A 155 11.88 -29.13 2.52
N LYS A 156 11.00 -30.03 2.99
CA LYS A 156 9.60 -29.70 3.31
C LYS A 156 9.50 -28.69 4.46
N ASP A 157 10.37 -28.77 5.44
CA ASP A 157 10.32 -27.97 6.67
C ASP A 157 11.50 -26.96 6.75
N GLU A 158 12.25 -26.82 5.65
CA GLU A 158 13.38 -25.89 5.53
C GLU A 158 12.89 -24.45 5.28
N ASP A 159 13.71 -23.48 5.71
CA ASP A 159 13.51 -22.07 5.34
C ASP A 159 13.73 -21.90 3.84
N PHE A 160 12.68 -21.53 3.10
CA PHE A 160 12.68 -21.54 1.65
C PHE A 160 12.12 -20.25 1.06
N GLU A 161 12.79 -19.70 0.06
CA GLU A 161 12.32 -18.58 -0.74
C GLU A 161 12.53 -18.88 -2.22
N ILE A 162 11.55 -18.52 -3.05
CA ILE A 162 11.67 -18.58 -4.50
C ILE A 162 11.00 -17.38 -5.14
N TYR A 163 11.67 -16.76 -6.12
CA TYR A 163 11.03 -15.78 -6.98
C TYR A 163 11.54 -15.84 -8.42
N ALA A 164 10.66 -15.53 -9.36
CA ALA A 164 10.99 -15.32 -10.75
C ALA A 164 11.15 -13.82 -11.02
N TYR A 165 12.30 -13.44 -11.56
CA TYR A 165 12.60 -12.09 -12.02
C TYR A 165 12.52 -12.01 -13.54
N PHE A 166 11.89 -10.95 -14.03
CA PHE A 166 11.79 -10.64 -15.45
C PHE A 166 12.05 -9.16 -15.69
N HIS A 167 13.07 -8.85 -16.49
CA HIS A 167 13.37 -7.51 -16.98
C HIS A 167 13.01 -7.41 -18.46
N LEU A 168 12.35 -6.31 -18.81
CA LEU A 168 11.91 -5.95 -20.14
C LEU A 168 12.29 -4.50 -20.45
N SER A 169 13.30 -4.32 -21.28
CA SER A 169 13.70 -3.00 -21.78
C SER A 169 12.97 -2.65 -23.07
N LEU A 170 12.23 -1.54 -23.06
CA LEU A 170 11.51 -0.96 -24.19
C LEU A 170 11.93 0.50 -24.46
N GLU A 171 13.08 0.93 -23.93
CA GLU A 171 13.61 2.29 -24.10
C GLU A 171 13.67 2.68 -25.58
N ASP A 172 14.15 1.78 -26.45
CA ASP A 172 14.26 1.98 -27.90
C ASP A 172 12.92 2.32 -28.58
N TYR A 173 11.80 1.96 -27.95
CA TYR A 173 10.45 2.23 -28.45
C TYR A 173 9.79 3.47 -27.78
N GLY A 174 10.45 4.01 -26.75
CA GLY A 174 9.95 5.09 -25.91
C GLY A 174 8.96 4.63 -24.84
N TYR A 175 8.99 3.33 -24.47
CA TYR A 175 8.16 2.78 -23.39
C TYR A 175 8.94 2.48 -22.10
N GLY A 176 10.25 2.73 -22.08
CA GLY A 176 11.09 2.60 -20.89
C GLY A 176 11.38 1.15 -20.48
N ASP A 177 11.93 0.96 -19.30
CA ASP A 177 12.30 -0.32 -18.70
C ASP A 177 11.24 -0.77 -17.70
N HIS A 178 11.05 -2.08 -17.63
CA HIS A 178 10.09 -2.71 -16.75
C HIS A 178 10.70 -3.95 -16.10
N GLU A 179 10.54 -4.07 -14.80
CA GLU A 179 11.00 -5.18 -13.99
C GLU A 179 9.81 -5.77 -13.24
N PHE A 180 9.79 -7.09 -13.17
CA PHE A 180 8.71 -7.85 -12.60
C PHE A 180 9.28 -8.94 -11.70
N CYS A 181 8.74 -9.06 -10.51
CA CYS A 181 9.04 -10.15 -9.58
C CYS A 181 7.74 -10.82 -9.15
N ILE A 182 7.74 -12.14 -9.08
CA ILE A 182 6.67 -12.93 -8.46
C ILE A 182 7.30 -14.12 -7.74
N GLY A 183 6.88 -14.38 -6.51
CA GLY A 183 7.47 -15.43 -5.72
C GLY A 183 6.74 -15.69 -4.41
N TYR A 184 7.29 -16.61 -3.63
CA TYR A 184 6.82 -16.87 -2.29
C TYR A 184 7.97 -17.35 -1.39
N SER A 185 7.76 -17.26 -0.08
CA SER A 185 8.62 -17.84 0.93
C SER A 185 7.84 -18.62 1.98
N SER A 186 8.50 -19.62 2.55
CA SER A 186 8.05 -20.44 3.67
C SER A 186 9.13 -20.36 4.75
N PRO A 187 8.90 -19.63 5.86
CA PRO A 187 9.91 -19.43 6.89
C PRO A 187 10.20 -20.73 7.67
N GLU A 188 11.33 -20.76 8.40
CA GLU A 188 11.75 -21.91 9.21
C GLU A 188 10.61 -22.47 10.09
N GLY A 189 10.42 -23.79 10.03
CA GLY A 189 9.37 -24.48 10.78
C GLY A 189 7.96 -24.37 10.18
N LYS A 190 7.81 -23.71 9.03
CA LYS A 190 6.61 -23.75 8.19
C LYS A 190 6.84 -24.71 7.03
N ARG A 191 5.78 -25.44 6.66
CA ARG A 191 5.84 -26.42 5.58
C ARG A 191 5.82 -25.72 4.23
N LEU A 192 6.75 -26.10 3.37
CA LEU A 192 6.72 -25.79 1.95
C LEU A 192 5.59 -26.58 1.26
N PRO A 193 4.73 -25.94 0.43
CA PRO A 193 3.71 -26.65 -0.31
C PRO A 193 4.32 -27.71 -1.23
N ARG A 194 3.56 -28.79 -1.50
CA ARG A 194 3.92 -29.77 -2.54
C ARG A 194 3.84 -29.12 -3.92
N ASN A 195 2.85 -28.25 -4.12
CA ASN A 195 2.68 -27.46 -5.34
C ASN A 195 2.17 -26.06 -5.00
N GLU A 196 2.73 -25.04 -5.63
CA GLU A 196 2.23 -23.66 -5.57
C GLU A 196 2.07 -23.12 -6.99
N ILE A 197 0.89 -22.53 -7.28
CA ILE A 197 0.66 -21.82 -8.54
C ILE A 197 0.39 -20.36 -8.23
N LEU A 198 1.36 -19.51 -8.58
CA LEU A 198 1.22 -18.06 -8.54
C LEU A 198 0.83 -17.53 -9.92
N LEU A 199 -0.13 -16.62 -9.94
CA LEU A 199 -0.48 -15.84 -11.13
C LEU A 199 -0.49 -14.35 -10.78
N LEU A 200 0.36 -13.59 -11.47
CA LEU A 200 0.40 -12.14 -11.42
C LEU A 200 -0.05 -11.58 -12.77
N THR A 201 -1.19 -10.89 -12.81
CA THR A 201 -1.60 -10.11 -13.97
C THR A 201 -1.38 -8.63 -13.70
N ILE A 202 -0.66 -7.97 -14.61
CA ILE A 202 -0.35 -6.55 -14.54
C ILE A 202 -0.94 -5.85 -15.75
N TYR A 203 -1.62 -4.74 -15.49
CA TYR A 203 -2.09 -3.82 -16.51
C TYR A 203 -1.26 -2.54 -16.40
N PRO A 204 -0.11 -2.43 -17.09
CA PRO A 204 0.80 -1.29 -16.94
C PRO A 204 0.28 0.01 -17.57
N TYR A 205 -0.79 -0.05 -18.38
CA TYR A 205 -1.40 1.11 -19.02
C TYR A 205 -0.44 2.02 -19.81
N LEU A 206 0.57 1.44 -20.47
CA LEU A 206 1.63 2.14 -21.25
C LEU A 206 1.18 3.19 -22.29
N MET A 207 -0.12 3.35 -22.55
CA MET A 207 -0.67 4.33 -23.48
C MET A 207 -1.60 5.35 -22.81
N TYR A 208 -1.75 5.25 -21.50
CA TYR A 208 -2.69 6.03 -20.71
C TYR A 208 -1.94 6.61 -19.52
N ASP A 209 -2.35 7.80 -19.13
CA ASP A 209 -1.91 8.42 -17.89
C ASP A 209 -2.68 7.78 -16.72
N LYS A 210 -2.35 6.52 -16.43
CA LYS A 210 -3.00 5.70 -15.40
C LYS A 210 -1.97 4.80 -14.72
N ASN A 211 -2.03 4.73 -13.39
CA ASN A 211 -1.28 3.78 -12.57
C ASN A 211 -1.62 2.32 -12.91
N PRO A 212 -0.67 1.38 -12.73
CA PRO A 212 -0.85 -0.03 -13.06
C PRO A 212 -1.90 -0.73 -12.18
N ASP A 213 -2.71 -1.64 -12.75
CA ASP A 213 -3.58 -2.53 -11.96
C ASP A 213 -2.91 -3.90 -11.77
N PHE A 214 -3.14 -4.54 -10.62
CA PHE A 214 -2.58 -5.83 -10.26
C PHE A 214 -3.67 -6.85 -9.90
N ILE A 215 -3.49 -8.08 -10.34
CA ILE A 215 -4.25 -9.24 -9.86
C ILE A 215 -3.22 -10.28 -9.45
N LEU A 216 -3.24 -10.66 -8.18
CA LEU A 216 -2.40 -11.72 -7.64
C LEU A 216 -3.28 -12.88 -7.21
N GLN A 217 -2.94 -14.08 -7.67
CA GLN A 217 -3.60 -15.31 -7.28
C GLN A 217 -2.54 -16.29 -6.80
N ASN A 218 -2.86 -17.04 -5.75
CA ASN A 218 -2.03 -18.10 -5.21
C ASN A 218 -2.89 -19.36 -5.04
N THR A 219 -2.32 -20.53 -5.28
CA THR A 219 -3.02 -21.82 -5.18
C THR A 219 -2.11 -22.88 -4.55
N PRO A 220 -1.88 -22.80 -3.23
CA PRO A 220 -1.04 -23.76 -2.51
C PRO A 220 -1.73 -25.11 -2.36
N VAL A 221 -0.94 -26.17 -2.48
CA VAL A 221 -1.33 -27.55 -2.21
C VAL A 221 -0.30 -28.15 -1.25
N PHE A 222 -0.74 -28.48 -0.04
CA PHE A 222 0.11 -29.07 1.00
C PHE A 222 -0.08 -30.58 1.13
N ASP A 223 1.00 -31.29 1.48
CA ASP A 223 0.91 -32.66 1.96
C ASP A 223 0.51 -32.67 3.44
N GLY A 224 -0.81 -32.71 3.69
CA GLY A 224 -1.40 -32.73 5.03
C GLY A 224 -2.09 -31.40 5.38
N GLU A 225 -1.82 -30.91 6.59
CA GLU A 225 -2.36 -29.62 7.05
C GLU A 225 -1.68 -28.44 6.33
N GLU A 226 -2.47 -27.40 6.09
CA GLU A 226 -2.01 -26.13 5.53
C GLU A 226 -0.99 -25.46 6.44
N SER A 227 -0.10 -24.67 5.85
CA SER A 227 0.95 -23.96 6.55
C SER A 227 1.00 -22.50 6.13
N ASP A 228 1.71 -21.70 6.90
CA ASP A 228 1.90 -20.28 6.62
C ASP A 228 2.86 -20.10 5.45
N MET A 229 2.65 -19.05 4.66
CA MET A 229 3.45 -18.72 3.48
C MET A 229 3.35 -17.22 3.21
N ASP A 230 4.42 -16.61 2.73
CA ASP A 230 4.40 -15.23 2.25
C ASP A 230 4.45 -15.22 0.72
N VAL A 231 3.53 -14.51 0.06
CA VAL A 231 3.59 -14.27 -1.39
C VAL A 231 4.09 -12.87 -1.63
N MET A 232 5.02 -12.73 -2.58
CA MET A 232 5.62 -11.46 -2.96
C MET A 232 5.44 -11.18 -4.45
N ALA A 233 5.16 -9.92 -4.77
CA ALA A 233 5.11 -9.42 -6.13
C ALA A 233 5.74 -8.03 -6.19
N ARG A 234 6.55 -7.77 -7.21
CA ARG A 234 7.15 -6.45 -7.48
C ARG A 234 6.92 -6.04 -8.92
N TYR A 235 6.67 -4.75 -9.13
CA TYR A 235 6.69 -4.11 -10.43
C TYR A 235 7.41 -2.77 -10.33
N SER A 236 8.57 -2.66 -10.96
CA SER A 236 9.34 -1.43 -11.09
C SER A 236 9.52 -1.06 -12.56
N GLY A 237 9.78 0.21 -12.83
CA GLY A 237 10.06 0.64 -14.18
C GLY A 237 10.10 2.15 -14.37
N ASN A 238 10.31 2.57 -15.60
CA ASN A 238 10.24 3.97 -16.00
C ASN A 238 9.35 4.12 -17.25
N PHE A 239 8.48 5.13 -17.27
CA PHE A 239 7.67 5.44 -18.45
C PHE A 239 7.16 6.88 -18.39
N GLY A 240 7.11 7.55 -19.55
CA GLY A 240 6.51 8.89 -19.65
C GLY A 240 7.23 9.99 -18.84
N GLY A 241 8.49 9.77 -18.47
CA GLY A 241 9.26 10.66 -17.60
C GLY A 241 9.13 10.35 -16.10
N ASN A 242 8.33 9.34 -15.73
CA ASN A 242 8.20 8.88 -14.36
C ASN A 242 8.95 7.57 -14.12
N THR A 243 9.51 7.37 -12.93
CA THR A 243 9.94 6.07 -12.40
C THR A 243 8.94 5.60 -11.36
N PHE A 244 8.71 4.30 -11.26
CA PHE A 244 7.82 3.70 -10.28
C PHE A 244 8.44 2.40 -9.74
N ASP A 245 8.16 2.08 -8.49
CA ASP A 245 8.52 0.83 -7.83
C ASP A 245 7.40 0.44 -6.87
N HIS A 246 6.77 -0.69 -7.15
CA HIS A 246 5.61 -1.21 -6.44
C HIS A 246 5.94 -2.58 -5.87
N ASN A 247 5.81 -2.74 -4.56
CA ASN A 247 6.06 -3.98 -3.86
C ASN A 247 4.79 -4.39 -3.09
N VAL A 248 4.33 -5.62 -3.31
CA VAL A 248 3.23 -6.25 -2.58
C VAL A 248 3.79 -7.47 -1.88
N ALA A 249 3.57 -7.57 -0.58
CA ALA A 249 3.83 -8.77 0.21
C ALA A 249 2.54 -9.17 0.93
N ILE A 250 2.20 -10.45 0.89
CA ILE A 250 0.98 -10.99 1.51
C ILE A 250 1.37 -12.19 2.34
N SER A 251 1.27 -12.05 3.66
CA SER A 251 1.49 -13.15 4.60
C SER A 251 0.20 -13.91 4.83
N TYR A 252 0.20 -15.22 4.60
CA TYR A 252 -0.94 -16.10 4.80
C TYR A 252 -0.75 -16.99 6.02
N GLN A 253 -1.77 -17.07 6.88
CA GLN A 253 -1.75 -17.89 8.10
C GLN A 253 -3.12 -18.56 8.36
N PRO A 254 -3.37 -19.77 7.81
CA PRO A 254 -2.53 -20.50 6.86
C PRO A 254 -2.76 -20.07 5.40
N ALA A 255 -1.85 -20.48 4.50
CA ALA A 255 -1.95 -20.30 3.07
C ALA A 255 -3.02 -21.20 2.46
N ILE A 256 -3.94 -20.59 1.72
CA ILE A 256 -5.05 -21.24 1.03
C ILE A 256 -5.21 -20.63 -0.36
N PRO A 257 -5.88 -21.33 -1.30
CA PRO A 257 -6.23 -20.77 -2.59
C PRO A 257 -6.98 -19.45 -2.42
N SER A 258 -6.44 -18.38 -2.99
CA SER A 258 -7.04 -17.06 -2.89
C SER A 258 -6.75 -16.20 -4.10
N THR A 259 -7.67 -15.28 -4.37
CA THR A 259 -7.48 -14.24 -5.38
C THR A 259 -7.56 -12.89 -4.70
N ILE A 260 -6.52 -12.09 -4.84
CA ILE A 260 -6.47 -10.71 -4.38
C ILE A 260 -6.31 -9.81 -5.59
N LYS A 261 -7.32 -8.98 -5.82
CA LYS A 261 -7.26 -7.91 -6.81
C LYS A 261 -6.94 -6.62 -6.10
N PHE A 262 -5.94 -5.91 -6.62
CA PHE A 262 -5.45 -4.66 -6.08
C PHE A 262 -5.37 -3.63 -7.21
N THR A 263 -6.10 -2.54 -7.06
CA THR A 263 -6.13 -1.45 -8.05
C THR A 263 -5.57 -0.20 -7.39
N PRO A 264 -4.25 0.01 -7.45
CA PRO A 264 -3.63 1.18 -6.87
C PRO A 264 -3.71 2.40 -7.77
N ASP A 265 -3.96 3.54 -7.16
CA ASP A 265 -3.81 4.86 -7.76
C ASP A 265 -3.13 5.76 -6.72
N PHE A 266 -1.82 5.92 -6.85
CA PHE A 266 -0.98 6.65 -5.92
C PHE A 266 -0.38 7.90 -6.56
N SER A 267 -0.40 8.99 -5.82
CA SER A 267 0.37 10.21 -6.08
C SER A 267 0.79 10.84 -4.76
N ILE A 268 1.68 11.83 -4.79
CA ILE A 268 2.22 12.49 -3.59
C ILE A 268 1.16 13.01 -2.61
N SER A 269 -0.05 13.27 -3.10
CA SER A 269 -1.17 13.84 -2.34
C SER A 269 -2.37 12.92 -2.25
N LYS A 270 -2.33 11.72 -2.83
CA LYS A 270 -3.50 10.85 -2.99
C LYS A 270 -3.13 9.37 -2.97
N ILE A 271 -3.85 8.63 -2.14
CA ILE A 271 -3.98 7.18 -2.19
C ILE A 271 -5.42 6.90 -2.58
N ASN A 272 -5.60 6.21 -3.69
CA ASN A 272 -6.90 5.70 -4.10
C ASN A 272 -6.71 4.24 -4.44
N THR A 273 -7.25 3.36 -3.60
CA THR A 273 -7.07 1.92 -3.78
C THR A 273 -8.39 1.20 -3.62
N SER A 274 -8.59 0.20 -4.46
CA SER A 274 -9.64 -0.80 -4.23
C SER A 274 -9.00 -2.18 -4.07
N ILE A 275 -9.41 -2.88 -3.01
CA ILE A 275 -9.00 -4.25 -2.73
C ILE A 275 -10.23 -5.12 -2.70
N SER A 276 -10.15 -6.24 -3.42
CA SER A 276 -11.14 -7.31 -3.30
C SER A 276 -10.46 -8.65 -3.16
N ARG A 277 -11.00 -9.50 -2.29
CA ARG A 277 -10.54 -10.87 -2.12
C ARG A 277 -11.69 -11.85 -2.21
N THR A 278 -11.37 -13.03 -2.75
CA THR A 278 -12.21 -14.22 -2.66
C THR A 278 -11.37 -15.43 -2.23
N ALA A 279 -11.87 -16.22 -1.28
CA ALA A 279 -11.35 -17.52 -0.87
C ALA A 279 -12.47 -18.41 -0.30
N ASP A 280 -12.17 -19.69 -0.09
CA ASP A 280 -13.11 -20.69 0.42
C ASP A 280 -13.34 -20.61 1.94
N LYS A 281 -12.36 -20.13 2.71
CA LYS A 281 -12.45 -19.91 4.17
C LYS A 281 -11.72 -18.66 4.66
N ASP A 282 -12.00 -18.34 5.93
CA ASP A 282 -11.36 -17.22 6.63
C ASP A 282 -9.93 -17.61 6.97
N THR A 283 -8.99 -16.68 6.80
CA THR A 283 -7.58 -16.89 7.15
C THR A 283 -7.00 -15.57 7.66
N THR A 284 -5.94 -15.65 8.47
CA THR A 284 -5.22 -14.45 8.87
C THR A 284 -4.32 -14.06 7.72
N LEU A 285 -4.52 -12.86 7.21
CA LEU A 285 -3.77 -12.31 6.08
C LEU A 285 -3.23 -10.97 6.48
N THR A 286 -1.94 -10.77 6.25
CA THR A 286 -1.33 -9.45 6.36
C THR A 286 -0.92 -9.01 4.97
N LEU A 287 -1.67 -8.07 4.40
CA LEU A 287 -1.27 -7.42 3.15
C LEU A 287 -0.42 -6.21 3.48
N LYS A 288 0.81 -6.17 2.97
CA LYS A 288 1.69 -5.01 2.98
C LYS A 288 1.94 -4.57 1.56
N TYR A 289 1.63 -3.32 1.26
CA TYR A 289 1.99 -2.71 -0.01
C TYR A 289 2.90 -1.53 0.25
N ASN A 290 4.00 -1.41 -0.51
CA ASN A 290 4.93 -0.29 -0.50
C ASN A 290 5.11 0.24 -1.93
N GLY A 291 4.91 1.54 -2.14
CA GLY A 291 5.08 2.20 -3.45
C GLY A 291 6.09 3.35 -3.42
N LYS A 292 6.79 3.59 -4.53
CA LYS A 292 7.70 4.75 -4.74
C LYS A 292 7.56 5.25 -6.18
N THR A 293 7.60 6.58 -6.37
CA THR A 293 7.55 7.22 -7.70
C THR A 293 8.59 8.35 -7.80
N ASN A 294 9.35 8.44 -8.89
CA ASN A 294 10.28 9.54 -9.20
C ASN A 294 11.37 9.84 -8.16
N ASP A 295 11.91 8.81 -7.49
CA ASP A 295 12.84 8.94 -6.36
C ASP A 295 12.29 9.73 -5.15
N GLU A 296 11.08 10.26 -5.29
CA GLU A 296 10.28 10.78 -4.20
C GLU A 296 9.66 9.59 -3.47
N GLU A 297 10.35 9.13 -2.42
CA GLU A 297 9.78 8.21 -1.43
C GLU A 297 8.52 8.78 -0.78
N MET A 298 7.36 8.57 -1.38
CA MET A 298 6.12 8.52 -0.64
C MET A 298 5.88 7.07 -0.30
N GLY A 299 6.53 6.57 0.76
CA GLY A 299 6.30 5.21 1.22
C GLY A 299 4.91 5.13 1.82
N VAL A 300 3.93 4.79 0.98
CA VAL A 300 2.60 4.38 1.42
C VAL A 300 2.72 2.92 1.83
N ALA A 301 2.84 2.66 3.13
CA ALA A 301 2.73 1.31 3.66
C ALA A 301 1.25 1.06 3.99
N LEU A 302 0.55 0.34 3.12
CA LEU A 302 -0.79 -0.13 3.41
C LEU A 302 -0.67 -1.49 4.11
N THR A 303 -0.92 -1.52 5.43
CA THR A 303 -0.97 -2.76 6.20
C THR A 303 -2.41 -3.09 6.57
N ILE A 304 -2.90 -4.26 6.15
CA ILE A 304 -4.23 -4.77 6.52
C ILE A 304 -4.05 -6.08 7.26
N ASP A 305 -4.46 -6.13 8.54
CA ASP A 305 -4.38 -7.34 9.37
C ASP A 305 -5.72 -8.07 9.44
N LYS A 306 -5.69 -9.36 9.11
CA LYS A 306 -6.81 -10.31 9.00
C LYS A 306 -7.73 -9.96 7.84
N ILE A 307 -8.08 -10.96 7.04
CA ILE A 307 -8.99 -10.76 5.91
C ILE A 307 -10.02 -11.91 5.89
N PRO A 308 -11.33 -11.62 5.86
CA PRO A 308 -12.36 -12.64 5.75
C PRO A 308 -12.44 -13.26 4.34
N ARG A 309 -13.17 -14.37 4.20
CA ARG A 309 -13.44 -15.09 2.93
C ARG A 309 -13.67 -14.19 1.73
N GLU A 310 -14.57 -13.23 1.90
CA GLU A 310 -14.94 -12.24 0.91
C GLU A 310 -14.79 -10.87 1.54
N MET A 311 -14.07 -9.99 0.86
CA MET A 311 -14.03 -8.59 1.22
C MET A 311 -13.93 -7.75 -0.04
N THR A 312 -14.51 -6.56 0.02
CA THR A 312 -14.26 -5.51 -0.97
C THR A 312 -14.32 -4.18 -0.25
N PHE A 313 -13.30 -3.36 -0.44
CA PHE A 313 -13.32 -1.99 0.01
C PHE A 313 -12.58 -1.07 -0.95
N SER A 314 -12.87 0.21 -0.81
CA SER A 314 -12.19 1.32 -1.45
C SER A 314 -11.69 2.29 -0.38
N ILE A 315 -10.47 2.79 -0.53
CA ILE A 315 -9.90 3.85 0.31
C ILE A 315 -9.51 5.00 -0.62
N LEU A 316 -10.03 6.19 -0.33
CA LEU A 316 -9.52 7.46 -0.82
C LEU A 316 -8.89 8.19 0.36
N TYR A 317 -7.59 8.42 0.33
CA TYR A 317 -6.88 9.18 1.33
C TYR A 317 -6.09 10.28 0.64
N ASN A 318 -6.35 11.54 1.00
CA ASN A 318 -5.65 12.68 0.43
C ASN A 318 -4.96 13.50 1.51
N ILE A 319 -3.76 13.95 1.21
CA ILE A 319 -3.06 14.94 2.03
C ILE A 319 -2.80 16.17 1.19
N PHE A 320 -3.02 17.34 1.79
CA PHE A 320 -2.90 18.64 1.15
C PHE A 320 -1.95 19.55 1.93
N GLY A 321 -1.23 20.40 1.18
CA GLY A 321 -0.30 21.38 1.72
C GLY A 321 1.13 20.84 1.89
N PRO A 322 2.14 21.72 1.93
CA PRO A 322 3.57 21.36 1.94
C PRO A 322 4.02 20.59 3.20
N SER A 323 3.21 20.59 4.25
CA SER A 323 3.45 19.98 5.57
C SER A 323 2.47 18.83 5.89
N GLY A 324 1.51 18.56 5.01
CA GLY A 324 0.35 17.70 5.27
C GLY A 324 -0.57 18.20 6.38
N GLU A 325 -0.61 19.51 6.57
CA GLU A 325 -1.47 20.17 7.56
C GLU A 325 -2.97 20.04 7.27
N ASN A 326 -3.39 19.56 6.11
CA ASN A 326 -4.79 19.18 5.90
C ASN A 326 -4.85 17.82 5.20
N GLY A 327 -5.92 17.09 5.43
CA GLY A 327 -6.16 15.86 4.71
C GLY A 327 -7.56 15.33 4.90
N MET A 328 -7.86 14.28 4.17
CA MET A 328 -9.12 13.56 4.27
C MET A 328 -8.90 12.07 4.03
N ILE A 329 -9.79 11.28 4.59
CA ILE A 329 -10.00 9.88 4.22
C ILE A 329 -11.48 9.65 3.99
N ASP A 330 -11.78 8.85 2.98
CA ASP A 330 -13.07 8.25 2.72
C ASP A 330 -12.83 6.76 2.45
N TYR A 331 -13.42 5.92 3.28
CA TYR A 331 -13.34 4.48 3.23
C TYR A 331 -14.75 3.92 3.09
N GLU A 332 -14.93 3.07 2.08
CA GLU A 332 -16.20 2.38 1.82
C GLU A 332 -15.96 0.88 1.65
N SER A 333 -16.84 0.07 2.22
CA SER A 333 -16.77 -1.37 2.14
C SER A 333 -18.13 -2.04 1.99
N SER A 334 -18.10 -3.24 1.38
CA SER A 334 -19.27 -4.10 1.24
C SER A 334 -19.82 -4.62 2.57
N SER A 335 -19.02 -4.65 3.65
CA SER A 335 -19.39 -5.22 4.96
C SER A 335 -18.52 -4.65 6.08
N GLU A 336 -18.90 -4.93 7.33
CA GLU A 336 -18.04 -4.62 8.49
C GLU A 336 -17.06 -5.77 8.71
N PHE A 337 -15.82 -5.43 9.05
CA PHE A 337 -14.76 -6.40 9.25
C PHE A 337 -13.98 -6.10 10.52
N ASN A 338 -13.69 -7.15 11.29
CA ASN A 338 -12.76 -7.06 12.43
C ASN A 338 -11.32 -7.08 11.92
N VAL A 339 -10.94 -6.00 11.27
CA VAL A 339 -9.71 -5.81 10.50
C VAL A 339 -9.12 -4.46 10.86
N THR A 340 -7.79 -4.38 10.89
CA THR A 340 -7.08 -3.12 11.11
C THR A 340 -6.43 -2.68 9.81
N LEU A 341 -6.69 -1.43 9.42
CA LEU A 341 -6.06 -0.74 8.30
C LEU A 341 -5.06 0.27 8.84
N THR A 342 -3.79 0.15 8.44
CA THR A 342 -2.76 1.16 8.70
C THR A 342 -2.27 1.71 7.38
N VAL A 343 -2.17 3.03 7.29
CA VAL A 343 -1.56 3.75 6.17
C VAL A 343 -0.46 4.62 6.74
N GLU A 344 0.78 4.33 6.38
CA GLU A 344 1.95 5.13 6.77
C GLU A 344 2.43 5.93 5.56
N VAL A 345 2.80 7.20 5.74
CA VAL A 345 3.37 8.05 4.67
C VAL A 345 4.65 8.73 5.16
N SER A 346 5.79 8.23 4.72
CA SER A 346 7.13 8.52 5.29
C SER A 346 7.63 9.97 5.18
N LYS A 347 7.00 10.82 4.34
CA LYS A 347 7.46 12.20 4.05
C LYS A 347 6.58 13.31 4.59
N ILE A 348 5.50 12.98 5.30
CA ILE A 348 4.51 13.97 5.71
C ILE A 348 4.55 14.11 7.22
N GLY A 349 5.02 15.27 7.67
CA GLY A 349 5.51 15.46 9.04
C GLY A 349 4.47 15.37 10.14
N LEU A 350 3.33 16.09 10.07
CA LEU A 350 2.50 16.31 11.27
C LEU A 350 1.42 15.24 11.52
N MET A 351 0.87 14.66 10.45
CA MET A 351 -0.28 13.76 10.47
C MET A 351 -0.25 12.80 9.26
N GLY A 352 0.93 12.29 8.92
CA GLY A 352 1.17 11.44 7.74
C GLY A 352 0.82 9.96 7.94
N THR A 353 0.59 9.54 9.18
CA THR A 353 0.28 8.15 9.53
C THR A 353 -1.11 8.03 10.12
N MET A 354 -1.89 7.07 9.64
CA MET A 354 -3.23 6.79 10.17
C MET A 354 -3.44 5.30 10.43
N ARG A 355 -4.30 4.99 11.40
CA ARG A 355 -4.76 3.63 11.68
C ARG A 355 -6.26 3.64 11.96
N LEU A 356 -6.97 2.73 11.32
CA LEU A 356 -8.39 2.47 11.51
C LEU A 356 -8.55 1.04 12.01
N GLU A 357 -8.88 0.89 13.29
CA GLU A 357 -9.15 -0.40 13.92
C GLU A 357 -10.65 -0.69 13.83
N TYR A 358 -10.99 -1.94 13.49
CA TYR A 358 -12.36 -2.38 13.18
C TYR A 358 -12.95 -1.59 12.00
N LEU A 359 -12.67 -2.09 10.79
CA LEU A 359 -13.16 -1.52 9.54
C LEU A 359 -14.70 -1.58 9.44
N PRO A 360 -15.38 -0.43 9.38
CA PRO A 360 -16.84 -0.37 9.30
C PRO A 360 -17.32 -0.54 7.85
N ARG A 361 -18.58 -0.23 7.50
CA ARG A 361 -18.99 -0.16 6.08
C ARG A 361 -18.61 1.16 5.44
N HIS A 362 -18.56 2.21 6.24
CA HIS A 362 -18.22 3.55 5.81
C HIS A 362 -17.53 4.29 6.95
N PHE A 363 -16.39 4.89 6.63
CA PHE A 363 -15.65 5.78 7.51
C PHE A 363 -15.15 6.97 6.70
N ALA A 364 -15.41 8.17 7.17
CA ALA A 364 -14.84 9.38 6.59
C ALA A 364 -14.24 10.25 7.68
N ALA A 365 -13.09 10.83 7.42
CA ALA A 365 -12.53 11.85 8.28
C ALA A 365 -11.86 12.97 7.48
N GLU A 366 -11.93 14.18 7.99
CA GLU A 366 -11.26 15.36 7.44
C GLU A 366 -10.53 16.08 8.56
N TRP A 367 -9.32 16.55 8.30
CA TRP A 367 -8.53 17.23 9.32
C TRP A 367 -7.80 18.46 8.79
N SER A 368 -7.54 19.37 9.73
CA SER A 368 -6.55 20.44 9.60
C SER A 368 -5.67 20.43 10.84
N GLY A 369 -4.41 20.03 10.71
CA GLY A 369 -3.44 19.84 11.79
C GLY A 369 -2.40 20.95 11.88
N ARG A 370 -2.80 22.22 12.04
CA ARG A 370 -1.81 23.32 12.17
C ARG A 370 -1.24 23.39 13.59
N VAL A 371 -0.09 24.08 13.73
CA VAL A 371 0.62 24.20 15.01
C VAL A 371 -0.25 24.81 16.12
N TYR A 372 -0.87 25.95 15.84
CA TYR A 372 -1.61 26.73 16.85
C TYR A 372 -3.11 26.52 16.79
N GLY A 373 -3.63 25.72 15.85
CA GLY A 373 -5.05 25.43 15.78
C GLY A 373 -5.41 24.45 14.69
N GLY A 374 -6.51 23.73 14.89
CA GLY A 374 -6.86 22.66 13.99
C GLY A 374 -8.19 22.00 14.34
N TYR A 375 -8.56 21.04 13.52
CA TYR A 375 -9.74 20.21 13.74
C TYR A 375 -9.57 18.83 13.13
N ILE A 376 -10.38 17.90 13.62
CA ILE A 376 -10.62 16.56 13.06
C ILE A 376 -12.12 16.33 13.10
N ASN A 377 -12.71 16.12 11.92
CA ASN A 377 -14.08 15.66 11.73
C ASN A 377 -14.03 14.17 11.44
N VAL A 378 -14.87 13.39 12.12
CA VAL A 378 -15.01 11.96 11.87
C VAL A 378 -16.49 11.64 11.67
N SER A 379 -16.77 10.79 10.69
CA SER A 379 -18.07 10.20 10.41
C SER A 379 -17.90 8.69 10.27
N VAL A 380 -18.69 7.91 11.00
CA VAL A 380 -18.56 6.46 11.04
C VAL A 380 -19.91 5.79 11.25
N ASN A 381 -20.13 4.64 10.61
CA ASN A 381 -21.37 3.89 10.74
C ASN A 381 -21.32 2.76 11.80
N SER A 382 -20.21 2.58 12.51
CA SER A 382 -20.02 1.56 13.56
C SER A 382 -19.28 2.14 14.77
N GLN A 383 -19.81 1.91 15.98
CA GLN A 383 -19.24 2.38 17.25
C GLN A 383 -17.96 1.62 17.65
N LEU A 384 -17.73 0.44 17.06
CA LEU A 384 -16.58 -0.41 17.35
C LEU A 384 -15.29 0.13 16.72
N THR A 385 -15.42 1.05 15.76
CA THR A 385 -14.28 1.64 15.05
C THR A 385 -13.50 2.60 15.93
N LYS A 386 -12.18 2.44 15.94
CA LYS A 386 -11.24 3.41 16.51
C LYS A 386 -10.39 4.01 15.40
N PHE A 387 -10.35 5.33 15.36
CA PHE A 387 -9.52 6.09 14.42
C PHE A 387 -8.34 6.70 15.16
N ILE A 388 -7.15 6.59 14.54
CA ILE A 388 -5.89 7.12 15.05
C ILE A 388 -5.22 7.89 13.89
N ILE A 389 -4.71 9.08 14.20
CA ILE A 389 -3.84 9.85 13.31
C ILE A 389 -2.63 10.38 14.09
N CYS A 390 -1.44 10.24 13.50
CA CYS A 390 -0.17 10.55 14.15
C CYS A 390 0.93 10.87 13.14
N ASP A 391 2.07 11.34 13.64
CA ASP A 391 3.31 11.47 12.87
C ASP A 391 4.03 10.13 12.72
N ASP A 392 4.17 9.38 13.81
CA ASP A 392 4.81 8.06 13.88
C ASP A 392 3.96 7.13 14.75
N ILE A 393 3.75 5.88 14.33
CA ILE A 393 2.85 4.96 15.05
C ILE A 393 3.48 4.31 16.27
N ASP A 394 4.80 4.19 16.30
CA ASP A 394 5.54 3.53 17.37
C ASP A 394 5.98 4.53 18.44
N ASN A 395 6.34 5.76 18.02
CA ASN A 395 6.80 6.82 18.92
C ASN A 395 6.30 8.22 18.48
N PRO A 396 5.00 8.52 18.65
CA PRO A 396 4.42 9.76 18.17
C PRO A 396 4.91 10.98 18.97
N SER A 397 5.18 12.09 18.28
CA SER A 397 5.21 13.43 18.89
C SER A 397 3.87 14.15 18.74
N VAL A 398 3.04 13.70 17.80
CA VAL A 398 1.65 14.13 17.58
C VAL A 398 0.78 12.88 17.52
N TYR A 399 -0.22 12.80 18.39
CA TYR A 399 -1.14 11.67 18.45
C TYR A 399 -2.55 12.18 18.68
N PHE A 400 -3.48 11.65 17.90
CA PHE A 400 -4.90 11.76 18.17
C PHE A 400 -5.53 10.40 17.97
N SER A 401 -6.37 9.99 18.91
CA SER A 401 -7.28 8.88 18.73
C SER A 401 -8.68 9.22 19.19
N ILE A 402 -9.66 8.66 18.48
CA ILE A 402 -11.07 8.75 18.85
C ILE A 402 -11.76 7.41 18.60
N SER A 403 -12.60 6.99 19.54
CA SER A 403 -13.36 5.74 19.47
C SER A 403 -14.75 5.91 20.09
N ASN A 404 -15.59 4.87 19.98
CA ASN A 404 -16.96 4.87 20.49
C ASN A 404 -17.81 6.02 19.92
N ILE A 405 -17.62 6.30 18.63
CA ILE A 405 -18.34 7.37 17.92
C ILE A 405 -19.67 6.82 17.39
N THR A 406 -20.75 7.57 17.62
CA THR A 406 -22.04 7.29 17.01
C THR A 406 -22.35 8.33 15.94
N ASN A 407 -22.34 7.90 14.68
CA ASN A 407 -22.49 8.72 13.47
C ASN A 407 -21.34 9.70 13.22
N SER A 408 -21.08 10.64 14.12
CA SER A 408 -20.07 11.67 13.88
C SER A 408 -19.54 12.32 15.16
N ALA A 409 -18.29 12.79 15.09
CA ALA A 409 -17.65 13.61 16.10
C ALA A 409 -16.75 14.68 15.45
N ASN A 410 -16.66 15.85 16.06
CA ASN A 410 -15.73 16.92 15.73
C ASN A 410 -14.88 17.23 16.96
N PHE A 411 -13.57 17.20 16.77
CA PHE A 411 -12.59 17.71 17.72
C PHE A 411 -11.93 18.94 17.12
N SER A 412 -11.85 20.04 17.84
CA SER A 412 -11.13 21.23 17.41
C SER A 412 -10.33 21.85 18.54
N TRP A 413 -9.25 22.55 18.18
CA TRP A 413 -8.35 23.14 19.16
C TRP A 413 -7.76 24.45 18.67
N GLY A 414 -7.38 25.29 19.62
CA GLY A 414 -6.47 26.41 19.49
C GLY A 414 -5.47 26.37 20.63
N MET A 415 -4.17 26.34 20.35
CA MET A 415 -3.13 26.21 21.36
C MET A 415 -2.27 27.45 21.38
N ASP A 416 -2.46 28.30 22.38
CA ASP A 416 -1.59 29.42 22.70
C ASP A 416 -1.77 29.74 24.20
N GLN A 417 -1.14 30.80 24.69
CA GLN A 417 -1.46 31.38 26.00
C GLN A 417 -2.96 31.65 26.14
N GLY A 418 -3.61 32.07 25.04
CA GLY A 418 -5.06 32.05 24.86
C GLY A 418 -5.47 30.90 23.96
N GLY A 419 -6.11 29.86 24.50
CA GLY A 419 -6.41 28.64 23.77
C GLY A 419 -7.76 28.03 24.10
N TYR A 420 -8.11 26.99 23.35
CA TYR A 420 -9.32 26.21 23.56
C TYR A 420 -9.18 24.78 23.06
N ILE A 421 -10.04 23.92 23.58
CA ILE A 421 -10.37 22.63 23.02
C ILE A 421 -11.89 22.50 23.02
N GLU A 422 -12.43 22.01 21.90
CA GLU A 422 -13.83 21.69 21.76
C GLU A 422 -14.00 20.28 21.21
N LEU A 423 -14.87 19.50 21.83
CA LEU A 423 -15.31 18.20 21.36
C LEU A 423 -16.83 18.19 21.29
N ARG A 424 -17.36 18.00 20.07
CA ARG A 424 -18.79 17.89 19.77
C ARG A 424 -19.05 16.52 19.15
N SER A 425 -20.12 15.86 19.56
CA SER A 425 -20.52 14.59 18.95
C SER A 425 -22.02 14.54 18.70
N GLY A 426 -22.45 13.65 17.80
CA GLY A 426 -23.87 13.42 17.57
C GLY A 426 -24.57 12.77 18.77
N HIS A 427 -23.81 12.06 19.61
CA HIS A 427 -24.29 11.33 20.79
C HIS A 427 -23.20 11.25 21.86
N GLU A 428 -23.60 10.93 23.09
CA GLU A 428 -22.67 10.58 24.17
C GLU A 428 -21.83 9.33 23.83
N GLY A 429 -20.67 9.20 24.49
CA GLY A 429 -19.82 8.03 24.38
C GLY A 429 -18.38 8.23 23.88
N PRO A 430 -18.05 9.23 23.02
CA PRO A 430 -16.72 9.31 22.43
C PRO A 430 -15.59 9.29 23.47
N LYS A 431 -14.57 8.49 23.18
CA LYS A 431 -13.32 8.47 23.94
C LYS A 431 -12.24 9.07 23.07
N THR A 432 -11.60 10.12 23.57
CA THR A 432 -10.57 10.88 22.85
C THR A 432 -9.28 10.87 23.65
N ASP A 433 -8.19 10.57 22.98
CA ASP A 433 -6.82 10.76 23.46
C ASP A 433 -6.10 11.68 22.48
N PHE A 434 -5.49 12.73 22.99
CA PHE A 434 -4.81 13.72 22.19
C PHE A 434 -3.55 14.19 22.87
N TYR A 435 -2.45 14.09 22.13
CA TYR A 435 -1.12 14.35 22.64
C TYR A 435 -0.30 15.10 21.60
N ARG A 436 0.42 16.13 22.05
CA ARG A 436 1.30 16.93 21.21
C ARG A 436 2.50 17.46 21.98
N ILE A 437 3.69 17.23 21.44
CA ILE A 437 4.93 17.87 21.91
C ILE A 437 5.55 18.67 20.77
N LEU A 438 5.76 19.96 21.00
CA LEU A 438 6.43 20.86 20.07
C LEU A 438 7.37 21.80 20.80
N GLY A 439 8.67 21.49 20.78
CA GLY A 439 9.67 22.25 21.52
C GLY A 439 9.37 22.25 23.02
N SER A 440 9.06 23.42 23.58
CA SER A 440 8.69 23.60 24.98
C SER A 440 7.19 23.52 25.26
N MET A 441 6.35 23.41 24.22
CA MET A 441 4.92 23.23 24.35
C MET A 441 4.58 21.75 24.47
N ARG A 442 3.79 21.40 25.49
CA ARG A 442 3.23 20.06 25.70
C ARG A 442 1.74 20.18 25.93
N VAL A 443 0.97 19.37 25.21
CA VAL A 443 -0.48 19.23 25.38
C VAL A 443 -0.82 17.76 25.48
N GLU A 444 -1.58 17.38 26.50
CA GLU A 444 -2.07 16.03 26.70
C GLU A 444 -3.51 16.11 27.16
N MET A 445 -4.38 15.33 26.54
CA MET A 445 -5.79 15.26 26.86
C MET A 445 -6.26 13.83 26.77
N ILE A 446 -6.97 13.38 27.80
CA ILE A 446 -7.79 12.17 27.79
C ILE A 446 -9.20 12.59 28.18
N SER A 447 -10.19 12.15 27.42
CA SER A 447 -11.60 12.39 27.74
C SER A 447 -12.48 11.20 27.37
N GLU A 448 -13.35 10.81 28.29
CA GLU A 448 -14.47 9.90 28.04
C GLU A 448 -15.79 10.64 28.24
N MET A 449 -16.48 10.94 27.14
CA MET A 449 -17.69 11.76 27.15
C MET A 449 -18.93 10.95 27.53
N LYS A 450 -19.68 11.43 28.53
CA LYS A 450 -21.08 11.03 28.79
C LYS A 450 -22.04 12.19 28.49
N THR A 451 -21.67 12.95 27.47
CA THR A 451 -22.29 14.17 26.97
C THR A 451 -21.98 14.26 25.48
N ASP A 452 -22.67 15.13 24.75
CA ASP A 452 -22.41 15.44 23.34
C ASP A 452 -21.49 16.65 23.16
N TYR A 453 -21.09 17.29 24.27
CA TYR A 453 -20.36 18.55 24.27
C TYR A 453 -19.35 18.65 25.41
N LEU A 454 -18.13 19.03 25.05
CA LEU A 454 -17.08 19.48 25.97
C LEU A 454 -16.40 20.70 25.36
N PHE A 455 -16.31 21.77 26.12
CA PHE A 455 -15.56 22.97 25.76
C PHE A 455 -14.69 23.43 26.93
N LEU A 456 -13.40 23.54 26.68
CA LEU A 456 -12.41 24.12 27.57
C LEU A 456 -11.78 25.30 26.86
N SER A 457 -11.75 26.49 27.48
CA SER A 457 -10.92 27.58 26.97
C SER A 457 -10.20 28.32 28.08
N TRP A 458 -9.05 28.87 27.75
CA TRP A 458 -8.18 29.53 28.71
C TRP A 458 -7.54 30.78 28.10
N ASN A 459 -7.18 31.69 28.98
CA ASN A 459 -6.21 32.75 28.72
C ASN A 459 -5.31 32.86 29.94
N ILE A 460 -4.06 32.46 29.81
CA ILE A 460 -3.11 32.39 30.92
C ILE A 460 -2.10 33.54 30.82
N ASP A 461 -2.53 34.69 31.32
CA ASP A 461 -1.73 35.93 31.41
C ASP A 461 -1.82 36.51 32.83
N ARG A 462 -1.26 37.70 33.07
CA ARG A 462 -1.34 38.42 34.34
C ARG A 462 -2.79 38.64 34.78
N GLU A 463 -3.67 38.91 33.84
CA GLU A 463 -5.13 38.89 34.00
C GLU A 463 -5.65 37.81 33.05
N GLY A 464 -6.34 36.81 33.58
CA GLY A 464 -6.63 35.61 32.81
C GLY A 464 -7.84 34.86 33.29
N TYR A 465 -8.16 33.78 32.58
CA TYR A 465 -9.31 32.94 32.88
C TYR A 465 -9.10 31.48 32.44
N VAL A 466 -9.91 30.61 33.02
CA VAL A 466 -10.22 29.26 32.52
C VAL A 466 -11.73 29.10 32.53
N THR A 467 -12.30 28.60 31.43
CA THR A 467 -13.71 28.25 31.32
C THR A 467 -13.87 26.79 30.94
N LEU A 468 -14.88 26.14 31.49
CA LEU A 468 -15.19 24.75 31.21
C LEU A 468 -16.71 24.58 31.10
N ASP A 469 -17.15 23.89 30.05
CA ASP A 469 -18.56 23.63 29.84
C ASP A 469 -18.77 22.22 29.28
N THR A 470 -19.76 21.54 29.82
CA THR A 470 -20.20 20.19 29.43
C THR A 470 -21.72 20.14 29.27
N ASN A 471 -22.39 21.30 29.21
CA ASN A 471 -23.84 21.45 29.30
C ASN A 471 -24.42 20.85 30.59
N GLY A 472 -23.67 20.89 31.70
CA GLY A 472 -24.07 20.33 32.98
C GLY A 472 -24.06 18.79 33.07
N ASN A 473 -23.57 18.09 32.03
CA ASN A 473 -23.49 16.63 31.97
C ASN A 473 -22.12 16.11 32.40
N TRP A 474 -22.05 14.81 32.75
CA TRP A 474 -20.80 14.22 33.23
C TRP A 474 -19.85 13.80 32.11
N LEU A 475 -18.56 13.83 32.41
CA LEU A 475 -17.50 13.07 31.78
C LEU A 475 -17.15 11.89 32.71
N ASN A 476 -16.86 10.72 32.16
CA ASN A 476 -16.43 9.53 32.91
C ASN A 476 -14.93 9.49 33.20
N GLU A 477 -14.16 10.33 32.51
CA GLU A 477 -12.75 10.60 32.75
C GLU A 477 -12.40 11.90 32.04
N PHE A 478 -11.64 12.77 32.71
CA PHE A 478 -11.05 13.94 32.06
C PHE A 478 -9.68 14.23 32.67
N SER A 479 -8.67 14.24 31.83
CA SER A 479 -7.33 14.70 32.16
C SER A 479 -6.89 15.66 31.07
N PHE A 480 -6.38 16.82 31.45
CA PHE A 480 -5.87 17.83 30.55
C PHE A 480 -4.61 18.45 31.16
N ASN A 481 -3.52 18.43 30.39
CA ASN A 481 -2.26 19.02 30.75
C ASN A 481 -1.75 19.87 29.59
N PHE A 482 -1.60 21.16 29.83
CA PHE A 482 -1.04 22.12 28.90
C PHE A 482 0.10 22.86 29.57
N THR A 483 1.27 22.92 28.93
CA THR A 483 2.40 23.72 29.41
C THR A 483 3.18 24.34 28.25
N ILE A 484 3.63 25.58 28.43
CA ILE A 484 4.56 26.30 27.54
C ILE A 484 5.73 26.83 28.37
N ASP A 485 6.96 26.57 27.91
CA ASP A 485 8.22 27.10 28.47
C ASP A 485 8.44 26.83 29.96
N SER A 486 7.71 25.87 30.55
CA SER A 486 7.63 25.68 32.02
C SER A 486 7.26 26.97 32.77
N ASN A 487 6.56 27.90 32.09
CA ASN A 487 6.24 29.23 32.62
C ASN A 487 4.72 29.43 32.71
N VAL A 488 4.00 28.89 31.73
CA VAL A 488 2.54 28.98 31.58
C VAL A 488 1.98 27.57 31.49
N GLY A 489 0.85 27.29 32.14
CA GLY A 489 0.22 25.98 32.02
C GLY A 489 -1.13 25.83 32.71
N LEU A 490 -1.84 24.76 32.37
CA LEU A 490 -3.14 24.40 32.88
C LEU A 490 -3.18 22.89 33.11
N LEU A 491 -3.58 22.49 34.31
CA LEU A 491 -3.71 21.10 34.70
C LEU A 491 -5.11 20.87 35.27
N ILE A 492 -5.87 19.98 34.63
CA ILE A 492 -7.20 19.55 35.07
C ILE A 492 -7.20 18.02 35.08
N GLY A 493 -7.69 17.40 36.14
CA GLY A 493 -7.81 15.96 36.25
C GLY A 493 -8.94 15.58 37.17
N ALA A 494 -9.76 14.62 36.75
CA ALA A 494 -10.88 14.11 37.51
C ALA A 494 -11.28 12.72 37.04
N SER A 495 -11.72 11.86 37.96
CA SER A 495 -12.40 10.62 37.56
C SER A 495 -13.77 10.94 36.99
N PHE A 496 -14.51 11.89 37.55
CA PHE A 496 -15.71 12.43 36.90
C PHE A 496 -15.72 13.94 37.01
N LEU A 497 -16.10 14.59 35.91
CA LEU A 497 -16.21 16.04 35.82
C LEU A 497 -17.54 16.42 35.19
N LYS A 498 -18.23 17.42 35.74
CA LYS A 498 -19.28 18.15 35.03
C LYS A 498 -19.14 19.64 35.27
N ALA A 499 -19.44 20.42 34.26
CA ALA A 499 -19.46 21.87 34.32
C ALA A 499 -20.65 22.44 33.53
N ASP A 500 -21.25 23.50 34.05
CA ASP A 500 -22.27 24.29 33.37
C ASP A 500 -21.81 25.75 33.41
N ASN A 501 -21.32 26.22 32.25
CA ASN A 501 -20.80 27.58 32.09
C ASN A 501 -19.78 28.00 33.17
N PHE A 502 -18.93 27.08 33.63
CA PHE A 502 -17.95 27.36 34.68
C PHE A 502 -16.88 28.33 34.20
N ARG A 503 -16.48 29.27 35.05
CA ARG A 503 -15.38 30.19 34.81
C ARG A 503 -14.64 30.52 36.10
N ALA A 504 -13.32 30.39 36.06
CA ALA A 504 -12.39 30.92 37.03
C ALA A 504 -11.57 32.04 36.39
N GLU A 505 -11.54 33.23 37.00
CA GLU A 505 -10.77 34.37 36.50
C GLU A 505 -9.93 35.03 37.59
N TRP A 506 -8.83 35.67 37.20
CA TRP A 506 -7.93 36.37 38.12
C TRP A 506 -7.48 37.70 37.52
N VAL A 507 -7.36 38.70 38.39
CA VAL A 507 -6.97 40.09 38.00
C VAL A 507 -5.87 40.67 38.89
N THR A 508 -5.35 39.90 39.86
CA THR A 508 -4.34 40.36 40.83
C THR A 508 -3.16 39.39 40.93
N TRP A 509 -2.01 39.88 41.40
CA TRP A 509 -0.83 39.06 41.71
C TRP A 509 -0.50 39.13 43.22
N PRO A 510 -0.37 37.99 43.94
CA PRO A 510 -0.61 36.60 43.50
C PRO A 510 -2.07 36.36 43.06
N PRO A 511 -2.33 35.32 42.24
CA PRO A 511 -3.66 35.08 41.69
C PRO A 511 -4.69 34.87 42.80
N ASN A 512 -5.80 35.58 42.72
CA ASN A 512 -7.00 35.35 43.50
C ASN A 512 -8.14 35.02 42.53
N PHE A 513 -8.74 33.83 42.69
CA PHE A 513 -9.70 33.31 41.72
C PHE A 513 -11.12 33.73 42.05
N GLN A 514 -11.77 34.39 41.09
CA GLN A 514 -13.20 34.66 41.09
C GLN A 514 -13.89 33.57 40.29
N LEU A 515 -14.83 32.87 40.93
CA LEU A 515 -15.53 31.72 40.36
C LEU A 515 -16.96 32.09 40.00
N SER A 516 -17.42 31.60 38.85
CA SER A 516 -18.81 31.69 38.40
C SER A 516 -19.21 30.42 37.63
N GLY A 517 -20.52 30.19 37.48
CA GLY A 517 -21.06 28.93 36.95
C GLY A 517 -20.92 27.77 37.93
N ASP A 518 -21.24 26.56 37.47
CA ASP A 518 -21.21 25.35 38.28
C ASP A 518 -20.14 24.38 37.79
N ILE A 519 -19.38 23.79 38.72
CA ILE A 519 -18.44 22.70 38.41
C ILE A 519 -18.47 21.66 39.55
N ASN A 520 -18.40 20.39 39.18
CA ASN A 520 -18.35 19.29 40.15
C ASN A 520 -17.31 18.26 39.72
N PHE A 521 -16.60 17.74 40.71
CA PHE A 521 -15.55 16.75 40.56
C PHE A 521 -15.80 15.54 41.46
N ILE A 522 -15.43 14.35 41.00
CA ILE A 522 -15.41 13.12 41.79
C ILE A 522 -14.11 12.37 41.51
N GLY A 523 -13.46 11.83 42.55
CA GLY A 523 -12.29 10.96 42.43
C GLY A 523 -10.95 11.68 42.61
N ASN A 524 -9.98 11.43 41.72
CA ASN A 524 -8.65 12.03 41.76
C ASN A 524 -8.68 13.44 41.15
N ILE A 525 -8.83 14.46 42.00
CA ILE A 525 -9.08 15.84 41.56
C ILE A 525 -7.77 16.63 41.52
N VAL A 526 -7.51 17.27 40.39
CA VAL A 526 -6.52 18.35 40.27
C VAL A 526 -7.11 19.45 39.37
N PHE A 527 -7.00 20.70 39.80
CA PHE A 527 -7.33 21.85 38.95
C PHE A 527 -6.43 23.02 39.31
N SER A 528 -5.43 23.28 38.48
CA SER A 528 -4.38 24.27 38.74
C SER A 528 -3.98 25.02 37.48
N VAL A 529 -3.53 26.26 37.65
CA VAL A 529 -2.91 27.07 36.61
C VAL A 529 -1.45 27.36 36.98
N MET A 530 -0.55 27.30 36.01
CA MET A 530 0.85 27.70 36.17
C MET A 530 1.05 29.12 35.64
N LEU A 531 1.58 29.98 36.50
CA LEU A 531 1.90 31.38 36.19
C LEU A 531 3.32 31.69 36.69
N GLY A 532 4.20 32.12 35.79
CA GLY A 532 5.59 32.42 36.19
C GLY A 532 6.38 31.18 36.63
N GLY A 533 5.99 29.99 36.16
CA GLY A 533 6.61 28.71 36.54
C GLY A 533 6.18 28.13 37.90
N ALA A 534 5.20 28.75 38.57
CA ALA A 534 4.61 28.22 39.80
C ALA A 534 3.15 27.80 39.56
N TRP A 535 2.75 26.64 40.11
CA TRP A 535 1.38 26.13 40.06
C TRP A 535 0.53 26.69 41.20
N TYR A 536 -0.65 27.20 40.86
CA TYR A 536 -1.65 27.73 41.78
C TYR A 536 -2.95 26.93 41.66
N PRO A 537 -3.46 26.32 42.74
CA PRO A 537 -4.72 25.59 42.72
C PRO A 537 -5.90 26.54 42.56
N ILE A 538 -6.83 26.21 41.66
CA ILE A 538 -8.09 26.94 41.46
C ILE A 538 -9.17 26.45 42.42
N LEU A 539 -9.21 25.14 42.69
CA LEU A 539 -10.14 24.46 43.61
C LEU A 539 -9.43 23.51 44.58
#